data_AF-A0A1V9UAB3-F1
#
_entry.id   AF-A0A1V9UAB3-F1
#
_cell.length_a   1.000
_cell.length_b   1.000
_cell.length_c   1.000
_cell.angle_alpha   90.00
_cell.angle_beta   90.00
_cell.angle_gamma   90.00
#
_symmetry.space_group_name_H-M   'P 1'
#
loop_
_entity.id
_entity.type
_entity.pdbx_description
1 polymer ?
#
loop_
_entity_poly.entity_id
_entity_poly.type
_entity_poly.pdbx_seq_one_letter_code
_entity_poly.pdbx_strand_id
1 'polypeptide(L)'
;MLALGKLLELTLAGREPAEKTQLTVEGVRMRWLAEGALEVRPPEARDNGTDLLLSAGIHGNETAPIELLDELIHAIARGELKPRARILFLFGNPEAMRRGERYVEQDVNRLFNGRHEQSSGSEALRACELERLAASFFSLPDRYRLHYDLHTAIRGSKIEQFALYPWKEGRQHSRRELVRLHKAGMEAVLLQNKSSIVFSAYTYDKLDAEAFTLELGKARPFGQNQQVNLAPLKATLKQLIQGKEALVGDQIDGLKLFSVAREIIKHSDAFRLNLPADIENFTKLEKGFVLAEDLADSRWVVEEEGARIIFPNPKVKNGLRAGILIVPTTDEQLG
;
A
#
# COMPACT_ATOMS: atom_id res chain seq x y z
N MET A 1 28.14 -9.29 -6.56
CA MET A 1 26.71 -9.13 -6.22
C MET A 1 25.91 -9.38 -7.49
N LEU A 2 24.83 -10.16 -7.42
CA LEU A 2 23.94 -10.43 -8.55
C LEU A 2 23.39 -9.12 -9.14
N ALA A 3 23.30 -9.02 -10.47
CA ALA A 3 22.74 -7.81 -11.11
C ALA A 3 21.29 -7.56 -10.68
N LEU A 4 20.51 -8.63 -10.50
CA LEU A 4 19.15 -8.56 -9.97
C LEU A 4 19.08 -8.13 -8.49
N GLY A 5 20.21 -8.10 -7.79
CA GLY A 5 20.32 -7.51 -6.45
C GLY A 5 20.24 -5.99 -6.44
N LYS A 6 20.34 -5.34 -7.60
CA LYS A 6 20.29 -3.88 -7.81
C LYS A 6 19.04 -3.49 -8.61
N LEU A 7 17.89 -4.03 -8.26
CA LEU A 7 16.63 -3.85 -9.00
C LEU A 7 16.27 -2.36 -9.18
N LEU A 8 16.46 -1.55 -8.13
CA LEU A 8 16.14 -0.13 -8.17
C LEU A 8 17.03 0.61 -9.17
N GLU A 9 18.34 0.34 -9.17
CA GLU A 9 19.28 0.94 -10.12
C GLU A 9 18.91 0.60 -11.57
N LEU A 10 18.58 -0.67 -11.85
CA LEU A 10 18.15 -1.11 -13.18
C LEU A 10 16.87 -0.41 -13.62
N THR A 11 15.91 -0.29 -12.71
CA THR A 11 14.60 0.33 -12.95
C THR A 11 14.73 1.83 -13.20
N LEU A 12 15.48 2.55 -12.37
CA LEU A 12 15.70 3.99 -12.56
C LEU A 12 16.54 4.29 -13.81
N ALA A 13 17.44 3.39 -14.20
CA ALA A 13 18.22 3.53 -15.44
C ALA A 13 17.45 3.10 -16.70
N GLY A 14 16.24 2.53 -16.58
CA GLY A 14 15.49 1.96 -17.70
C GLY A 14 16.24 0.83 -18.42
N ARG A 15 17.01 0.04 -17.66
CA ARG A 15 17.87 -1.03 -18.21
C ARG A 15 17.33 -2.40 -17.84
N GLU A 16 17.27 -3.28 -18.83
CA GLU A 16 17.06 -4.70 -18.59
C GLU A 16 18.39 -5.41 -18.23
N PRO A 17 18.35 -6.38 -17.31
CA PRO A 17 19.49 -7.23 -17.02
C PRO A 17 19.79 -8.14 -18.22
N ALA A 18 21.08 -8.40 -18.49
CA ALA A 18 21.48 -9.33 -19.55
C ALA A 18 20.99 -10.77 -19.27
N GLU A 19 20.97 -11.17 -18.00
CA GLU A 19 20.45 -12.46 -17.55
C GLU A 19 19.19 -12.24 -16.71
N LYS A 20 18.04 -12.70 -17.21
CA LYS A 20 16.73 -12.48 -16.57
C LYS A 20 16.47 -13.40 -15.38
N THR A 21 17.29 -14.44 -15.17
CA THR A 21 17.19 -15.33 -14.01
C THR A 21 18.57 -15.52 -13.41
N GLN A 22 18.70 -15.33 -12.11
CA GLN A 22 19.97 -15.49 -11.39
C GLN A 22 19.74 -16.32 -10.14
N LEU A 23 20.76 -17.08 -9.73
CA LEU A 23 20.74 -17.90 -8.53
C LEU A 23 21.78 -17.38 -7.54
N THR A 24 21.38 -17.25 -6.28
CA THR A 24 22.34 -17.06 -5.19
C THR A 24 23.07 -18.37 -4.91
N VAL A 25 24.21 -18.29 -4.21
CA VAL A 25 24.97 -19.48 -3.75
C VAL A 25 24.15 -20.42 -2.87
N GLU A 26 23.11 -19.91 -2.22
CA GLU A 26 22.19 -20.65 -1.34
C GLU A 26 20.96 -21.21 -2.09
N GLY A 27 20.94 -21.12 -3.42
CA GLY A 27 19.88 -21.66 -4.28
C GLY A 27 18.61 -20.81 -4.37
N VAL A 28 18.60 -19.59 -3.82
CA VAL A 28 17.49 -18.64 -4.02
C VAL A 28 17.51 -18.17 -5.47
N ARG A 29 16.38 -18.33 -6.17
CA ARG A 29 16.21 -17.92 -7.56
C ARG A 29 15.59 -16.52 -7.62
N MET A 30 16.27 -15.59 -8.28
CA MET A 30 15.79 -14.24 -8.57
C MET A 30 15.46 -14.16 -10.07
N ARG A 31 14.27 -13.71 -10.43
CA ARG A 31 13.81 -13.65 -11.83
C ARG A 31 13.21 -12.27 -12.14
N TRP A 32 13.80 -11.56 -13.08
CA TRP A 32 13.25 -10.35 -13.66
C TRP A 32 12.00 -10.69 -14.48
N LEU A 33 10.88 -10.05 -14.16
CA LEU A 33 9.62 -10.25 -14.87
C LEU A 33 9.35 -9.11 -15.87
N ALA A 34 9.60 -7.87 -15.45
CA ALA A 34 9.39 -6.65 -16.19
C ALA A 34 10.16 -5.50 -15.50
N GLU A 35 10.16 -4.30 -16.08
CA GLU A 35 10.72 -3.10 -15.42
C GLU A 35 10.09 -2.90 -14.03
N GLY A 36 10.93 -2.85 -13.00
CA GLY A 36 10.51 -2.75 -11.61
C GLY A 36 9.88 -4.00 -11.02
N ALA A 37 9.87 -5.15 -11.71
CA ALA A 37 9.22 -6.38 -11.23
C ALA A 37 10.21 -7.55 -11.08
N LEU A 38 10.38 -8.02 -9.84
CA LEU A 38 11.32 -9.08 -9.49
C LEU A 38 10.63 -10.18 -8.67
N GLU A 39 10.64 -11.41 -9.20
CA GLU A 39 10.26 -12.59 -8.45
C GLU A 39 11.47 -13.17 -7.71
N VAL A 40 11.31 -13.49 -6.43
CA VAL A 40 12.28 -14.23 -5.63
C VAL A 40 11.62 -15.53 -5.18
N ARG A 41 12.23 -16.67 -5.51
CA ARG A 41 11.80 -17.99 -5.04
C ARG A 41 12.87 -18.61 -4.14
N PRO A 42 12.50 -19.07 -2.93
CA PRO A 42 13.41 -19.85 -2.11
C PRO A 42 13.67 -21.23 -2.77
N PRO A 43 14.73 -21.95 -2.37
CA PRO A 43 14.85 -23.37 -2.66
C PRO A 43 13.59 -24.11 -2.20
N GLU A 44 13.14 -25.11 -2.97
CA GLU A 44 11.89 -25.86 -2.68
C GLU A 44 11.87 -26.43 -1.25
N ALA A 45 12.98 -27.00 -0.79
CA ALA A 45 13.11 -27.53 0.57
C ALA A 45 13.00 -26.47 1.70
N ARG A 46 13.01 -25.18 1.37
CA ARG A 46 12.88 -24.05 2.32
C ARG A 46 11.55 -23.29 2.15
N ASP A 47 10.76 -23.59 1.12
CA ASP A 47 9.48 -22.91 0.87
C ASP A 47 8.48 -23.23 1.99
N ASN A 48 7.89 -22.20 2.60
CA ASN A 48 6.97 -22.32 3.73
C ASN A 48 5.48 -22.17 3.36
N GLY A 49 5.12 -22.13 2.07
CA GLY A 49 3.72 -21.95 1.67
C GLY A 49 3.29 -20.50 1.45
N THR A 50 4.12 -19.51 1.82
CA THR A 50 3.74 -18.09 1.79
C THR A 50 4.10 -17.43 0.46
N ASP A 51 3.14 -16.68 -0.09
CA ASP A 51 3.33 -15.74 -1.19
C ASP A 51 3.25 -14.31 -0.65
N LEU A 52 4.33 -13.56 -0.81
CA LEU A 52 4.45 -12.19 -0.31
C LEU A 52 4.66 -11.21 -1.47
N LEU A 53 3.65 -10.40 -1.76
CA LEU A 53 3.73 -9.28 -2.67
C LEU A 53 4.11 -8.01 -1.91
N LEU A 54 5.21 -7.37 -2.29
CA LEU A 54 5.66 -6.09 -1.73
C LEU A 54 5.71 -5.08 -2.87
N SER A 55 4.81 -4.10 -2.83
CA SER A 55 4.78 -3.02 -3.80
C SER A 55 5.13 -1.69 -3.14
N ALA A 56 5.89 -0.85 -3.84
CA ALA A 56 6.22 0.50 -3.45
C ALA A 56 6.34 1.37 -4.71
N GLY A 57 6.27 2.69 -4.55
CA GLY A 57 6.42 3.59 -5.68
C GLY A 57 5.27 3.49 -6.69
N ILE A 58 4.08 3.06 -6.26
CA ILE A 58 2.85 3.25 -7.05
C ILE A 58 2.67 4.75 -7.34
N HIS A 59 3.00 5.58 -6.35
CA HIS A 59 3.31 6.99 -6.56
C HIS A 59 4.83 7.21 -6.55
N GLY A 60 5.36 7.87 -7.57
CA GLY A 60 6.81 7.96 -7.78
C GLY A 60 7.58 8.79 -6.76
N ASN A 61 6.92 9.75 -6.10
CA ASN A 61 7.52 10.65 -5.13
C ASN A 61 7.58 10.09 -3.69
N GLU A 62 7.11 8.86 -3.48
CA GLU A 62 7.01 8.21 -2.17
C GLU A 62 8.20 7.26 -1.98
N THR A 63 9.37 7.83 -1.64
CA THR A 63 10.65 7.12 -1.80
C THR A 63 11.10 6.27 -0.60
N ALA A 64 10.65 6.58 0.63
CA ALA A 64 11.04 5.82 1.82
C ALA A 64 10.77 4.29 1.71
N PRO A 65 9.60 3.85 1.20
CA PRO A 65 9.33 2.43 1.06
C PRO A 65 10.11 1.80 -0.09
N ILE A 66 10.43 2.58 -1.14
CA ILE A 66 11.26 2.13 -2.27
C ILE A 66 12.66 1.77 -1.77
N GLU A 67 13.27 2.63 -0.95
CA GLU A 67 14.56 2.40 -0.32
C GLU A 67 14.53 1.17 0.60
N LEU A 68 13.47 1.02 1.41
CA LEU A 68 13.29 -0.17 2.25
C LEU A 68 13.27 -1.47 1.42
N LEU A 69 12.50 -1.50 0.32
CA LEU A 69 12.45 -2.69 -0.52
C LEU A 69 13.80 -2.96 -1.22
N ASP A 70 14.49 -1.92 -1.67
CA ASP A 70 15.82 -2.03 -2.26
C ASP A 70 16.84 -2.62 -1.27
N GLU A 71 16.81 -2.20 -0.01
CA GLU A 71 17.64 -2.80 1.05
C GLU A 71 17.35 -4.29 1.28
N LEU A 72 16.08 -4.69 1.23
CA LEU A 72 15.69 -6.10 1.37
C LEU A 72 16.16 -6.94 0.18
N ILE A 73 16.03 -6.43 -1.05
CA ILE A 73 16.51 -7.08 -2.27
C ILE A 73 18.03 -7.25 -2.22
N HIS A 74 18.76 -6.21 -1.81
CA HIS A 74 20.21 -6.28 -1.61
C HIS A 74 20.61 -7.35 -0.59
N ALA A 75 19.93 -7.40 0.56
CA ALA A 75 20.19 -8.39 1.60
C ALA A 75 19.95 -9.83 1.11
N ILE A 76 18.92 -10.05 0.28
CA ILE A 76 18.65 -11.36 -0.36
C ILE A 76 19.77 -11.71 -1.34
N ALA A 77 20.14 -10.78 -2.22
CA ALA A 77 21.18 -11.00 -3.23
C ALA A 77 22.58 -11.25 -2.64
N ARG A 78 22.84 -10.72 -1.42
CA ARG A 78 24.06 -10.99 -0.64
C ARG A 78 23.99 -12.28 0.19
N GLY A 79 22.82 -12.92 0.30
CA GLY A 79 22.61 -14.10 1.14
C GLY A 79 22.47 -13.81 2.64
N GLU A 80 22.39 -12.53 3.02
CA GLU A 80 22.18 -12.08 4.41
C GLU A 80 20.73 -12.33 4.87
N LEU A 81 19.78 -12.15 3.95
CA LEU A 81 18.36 -12.45 4.15
C LEU A 81 18.01 -13.70 3.35
N LYS A 82 17.72 -14.82 4.04
CA LYS A 82 17.42 -16.12 3.41
C LYS A 82 15.91 -16.32 3.30
N PRO A 83 15.29 -16.19 2.12
CA PRO A 83 13.85 -16.34 1.97
C PRO A 83 13.38 -17.77 2.24
N ARG A 84 12.18 -17.87 2.79
CA ARG A 84 11.34 -19.05 2.88
C ARG A 84 9.95 -18.83 2.26
N ALA A 85 9.54 -17.57 2.11
CA ALA A 85 8.38 -17.20 1.30
C ALA A 85 8.80 -16.99 -0.16
N ARG A 86 7.89 -17.24 -1.09
CA ARG A 86 7.97 -16.73 -2.46
C ARG A 86 7.60 -15.25 -2.45
N ILE A 87 8.39 -14.41 -3.09
CA ILE A 87 8.23 -12.95 -3.01
C ILE A 87 8.12 -12.36 -4.41
N LEU A 88 7.25 -11.37 -4.57
CA LEU A 88 7.23 -10.48 -5.73
C LEU A 88 7.46 -9.06 -5.24
N PHE A 89 8.57 -8.45 -5.67
CA PHE A 89 8.83 -7.04 -5.46
C PHE A 89 8.35 -6.25 -6.68
N LEU A 90 7.59 -5.18 -6.46
CA LEU A 90 7.09 -4.28 -7.49
C LEU A 90 7.46 -2.82 -7.17
N PHE A 91 8.15 -2.18 -8.10
CA PHE A 91 8.25 -0.73 -8.20
C PHE A 91 7.17 -0.24 -9.17
N GLY A 92 6.12 0.37 -8.61
CA GLY A 92 4.84 0.56 -9.27
C GLY A 92 4.87 1.45 -10.51
N ASN A 93 5.48 2.63 -10.42
CA ASN A 93 5.51 3.63 -11.49
C ASN A 93 6.94 4.15 -11.73
N PRO A 94 7.80 3.36 -12.42
CA PRO A 94 9.20 3.73 -12.67
C PRO A 94 9.38 5.11 -13.32
N GLU A 95 8.46 5.50 -14.22
CA GLU A 95 8.55 6.80 -14.89
C GLU A 95 8.29 7.96 -13.92
N ALA A 96 7.24 7.88 -13.10
CA ALA A 96 7.00 8.87 -12.07
C ALA A 96 8.15 8.92 -11.03
N MET A 97 8.74 7.76 -10.69
CA MET A 97 9.90 7.68 -9.82
C MET A 97 11.11 8.44 -10.38
N ARG A 98 11.41 8.27 -11.68
CA ARG A 98 12.50 9.00 -12.35
C ARG A 98 12.27 10.52 -12.33
N ARG A 99 11.01 10.96 -12.44
CA ARG A 99 10.64 12.37 -12.38
C ARG A 99 10.53 12.94 -10.96
N GLY A 100 10.48 12.07 -9.94
CA GLY A 100 10.19 12.47 -8.57
C GLY A 100 8.77 13.01 -8.39
N GLU A 101 7.85 12.61 -9.26
CA GLU A 101 6.45 13.07 -9.27
C GLU A 101 5.54 11.99 -8.70
N ARG A 102 4.34 12.40 -8.24
CA ARG A 102 3.34 11.44 -7.74
C ARG A 102 2.90 10.48 -8.83
N TYR A 103 2.58 11.01 -9.99
CA TYR A 103 2.19 10.33 -11.21
C TYR A 103 2.48 11.28 -12.37
N VAL A 104 2.52 10.77 -13.60
CA VAL A 104 2.82 11.54 -14.80
C VAL A 104 1.57 12.23 -15.34
N GLU A 105 0.49 11.49 -15.56
CA GLU A 105 -0.75 12.00 -16.14
C GLU A 105 -1.94 11.80 -15.18
N GLN A 106 -1.98 10.65 -14.52
CA GLN A 106 -3.08 10.23 -13.66
C GLN A 106 -2.65 9.25 -12.57
N ASP A 107 -3.36 9.31 -11.45
CA ASP A 107 -3.06 8.50 -10.27
C ASP A 107 -3.27 7.00 -10.56
N VAL A 108 -2.17 6.23 -10.68
CA VAL A 108 -2.17 4.78 -10.93
C VAL A 108 -3.02 4.04 -9.89
N ASN A 109 -3.04 4.50 -8.63
CA ASN A 109 -3.81 3.87 -7.57
C ASN A 109 -5.33 4.13 -7.67
N ARG A 110 -5.78 4.76 -8.76
CA ARG A 110 -7.19 4.88 -9.15
C ARG A 110 -7.55 4.06 -10.39
N LEU A 111 -6.59 3.32 -10.95
CA LEU A 111 -6.74 2.56 -12.19
C LEU A 111 -6.80 1.04 -11.97
N PHE A 112 -6.71 0.57 -10.72
CA PHE A 112 -6.85 -0.85 -10.42
C PHE A 112 -8.31 -1.30 -10.38
N ASN A 113 -8.49 -2.60 -10.25
CA ASN A 113 -9.78 -3.29 -10.25
C ASN A 113 -10.53 -3.06 -11.57
N GLY A 114 -9.81 -3.20 -12.70
CA GLY A 114 -10.33 -3.04 -14.06
C GLY A 114 -10.55 -1.60 -14.51
N ARG A 115 -10.28 -0.59 -13.66
CA ARG A 115 -10.49 0.83 -14.02
C ARG A 115 -9.56 1.32 -15.13
N HIS A 116 -8.40 0.71 -15.27
CA HIS A 116 -7.47 1.00 -16.36
C HIS A 116 -8.07 0.73 -17.75
N GLU A 117 -9.03 -0.19 -17.89
CA GLU A 117 -9.72 -0.45 -19.17
C GLU A 117 -10.60 0.72 -19.63
N GLN A 118 -11.01 1.57 -18.69
CA GLN A 118 -11.83 2.76 -18.93
C GLN A 118 -10.98 4.01 -19.17
N SER A 119 -9.66 3.85 -19.19
CA SER A 119 -8.70 4.92 -19.36
C SER A 119 -7.72 4.61 -20.49
N SER A 120 -7.02 5.63 -20.97
CA SER A 120 -5.85 5.50 -21.83
C SER A 120 -4.59 5.98 -21.09
N GLY A 121 -3.44 5.89 -21.76
CA GLY A 121 -2.16 6.40 -21.25
C GLY A 121 -1.25 5.33 -20.66
N SER A 122 0.01 5.70 -20.45
CA SER A 122 1.07 4.81 -19.95
C SER A 122 0.74 4.23 -18.57
N GLU A 123 0.09 5.03 -17.72
CA GLU A 123 -0.27 4.63 -16.35
C GLU A 123 -1.43 3.64 -16.30
N ALA A 124 -2.35 3.68 -17.27
CA ALA A 124 -3.38 2.66 -17.43
C ALA A 124 -2.77 1.33 -17.89
N LEU A 125 -1.86 1.36 -18.87
CA LEU A 125 -1.11 0.18 -19.30
C LEU A 125 -0.28 -0.41 -18.14
N ARG A 126 0.33 0.46 -17.32
CA ARG A 126 1.09 0.02 -16.15
C ARG A 126 0.21 -0.63 -15.09
N ALA A 127 -0.95 -0.06 -14.78
CA ALA A 127 -1.91 -0.67 -13.85
C ALA A 127 -2.34 -2.06 -14.33
N CYS A 128 -2.66 -2.22 -15.62
CA CYS A 128 -2.98 -3.50 -16.25
C CYS A 128 -1.84 -4.53 -16.10
N GLU A 129 -0.60 -4.10 -16.36
CA GLU A 129 0.57 -4.97 -16.21
C GLU A 129 0.77 -5.42 -14.75
N LEU A 130 0.64 -4.51 -13.78
CA LEU A 130 0.77 -4.81 -12.35
C LEU A 130 -0.32 -5.80 -11.88
N GLU A 131 -1.56 -5.64 -12.34
CA GLU A 131 -2.63 -6.61 -12.07
C GLU A 131 -2.29 -8.00 -12.63
N ARG A 132 -1.82 -8.07 -13.89
CA ARG A 132 -1.42 -9.32 -14.52
C ARG A 132 -0.26 -9.99 -13.79
N LEU A 133 0.74 -9.22 -13.34
CA LEU A 133 1.87 -9.72 -12.56
C LEU A 133 1.40 -10.30 -11.22
N ALA A 134 0.52 -9.58 -10.50
CA ALA A 134 -0.05 -10.04 -9.24
C ALA A 134 -0.91 -11.30 -9.42
N ALA A 135 -1.78 -11.33 -10.44
CA ALA A 135 -2.63 -12.48 -10.75
C ALA A 135 -1.80 -13.72 -11.11
N SER A 136 -0.77 -13.55 -11.95
CA SER A 136 0.16 -14.63 -12.27
C SER A 136 0.94 -15.11 -11.05
N PHE A 137 1.36 -14.20 -10.17
CA PHE A 137 2.10 -14.54 -8.97
C PHE A 137 1.24 -15.37 -8.00
N PHE A 138 0.04 -14.90 -7.66
CA PHE A 138 -0.88 -15.57 -6.74
C PHE A 138 -1.65 -16.76 -7.34
N SER A 139 -1.37 -17.16 -8.58
CA SER A 139 -2.07 -18.24 -9.29
C SER A 139 -1.91 -19.63 -8.66
N LEU A 140 -0.90 -19.85 -7.80
CA LEU A 140 -0.70 -21.15 -7.18
C LEU A 140 -1.79 -21.41 -6.12
N PRO A 141 -2.39 -22.62 -6.09
CA PRO A 141 -3.39 -22.99 -5.09
C PRO A 141 -2.75 -23.21 -3.71
N ASP A 142 -3.59 -23.19 -2.67
CA ASP A 142 -3.25 -23.57 -1.29
C ASP A 142 -2.07 -22.80 -0.68
N ARG A 143 -1.94 -21.53 -1.05
CA ARG A 143 -0.87 -20.64 -0.57
C ARG A 143 -1.43 -19.58 0.35
N TYR A 144 -0.64 -19.20 1.35
CA TYR A 144 -0.97 -18.06 2.19
C TYR A 144 -0.49 -16.77 1.51
N ARG A 145 -1.42 -15.92 1.11
CA ARG A 145 -1.18 -14.77 0.22
C ARG A 145 -1.21 -13.46 0.98
N LEU A 146 -0.12 -12.71 0.93
CA LEU A 146 0.04 -11.40 1.57
C LEU A 146 0.38 -10.34 0.52
N HIS A 147 -0.22 -9.15 0.63
CA HIS A 147 0.17 -8.00 -0.15
C HIS A 147 0.32 -6.75 0.72
N TYR A 148 1.52 -6.17 0.74
CA TYR A 148 1.76 -4.85 1.32
C TYR A 148 2.07 -3.85 0.22
N ASP A 149 1.15 -2.91 0.05
CA ASP A 149 1.28 -1.75 -0.82
C ASP A 149 1.76 -0.56 0.02
N LEU A 150 3.04 -0.21 -0.10
CA LEU A 150 3.72 0.71 0.80
C LEU A 150 3.75 2.13 0.23
N HIS A 151 3.18 3.07 0.98
CA HIS A 151 3.00 4.47 0.62
C HIS A 151 3.56 5.41 1.68
N THR A 152 3.70 6.68 1.30
CA THR A 152 3.92 7.79 2.24
C THR A 152 3.00 8.95 1.89
N ALA A 153 2.51 9.67 2.88
CA ALA A 153 1.58 10.75 2.70
C ALA A 153 2.30 12.07 2.35
N ILE A 154 1.68 12.90 1.51
CA ILE A 154 2.16 14.27 1.26
C ILE A 154 1.79 15.20 2.43
N ARG A 155 0.66 14.92 3.10
CA ARG A 155 0.14 15.73 4.23
C ARG A 155 0.66 15.21 5.57
N GLY A 156 0.68 16.11 6.56
CA GLY A 156 0.87 15.72 7.96
C GLY A 156 -0.28 14.85 8.46
N SER A 157 -0.04 14.15 9.57
CA SER A 157 -1.01 13.25 10.18
C SER A 157 -0.85 13.26 11.69
N LYS A 158 -1.97 13.32 12.42
CA LYS A 158 -1.97 13.14 13.88
C LYS A 158 -1.66 11.69 14.30
N ILE A 159 -1.74 10.75 13.37
CA ILE A 159 -1.31 9.37 13.52
C ILE A 159 -0.38 9.08 12.34
N GLU A 160 0.92 9.07 12.56
CA GLU A 160 1.89 9.10 11.45
C GLU A 160 1.86 7.83 10.61
N GLN A 161 1.74 6.66 11.27
CA GLN A 161 1.78 5.36 10.64
C GLN A 161 0.46 4.62 10.81
N PHE A 162 -0.21 4.34 9.68
CA PHE A 162 -1.51 3.67 9.69
C PHE A 162 -1.71 2.82 8.44
N ALA A 163 -2.61 1.85 8.53
CA ALA A 163 -2.97 0.98 7.41
C ALA A 163 -4.42 1.19 6.97
N LEU A 164 -4.69 0.99 5.68
CA LEU A 164 -6.04 0.78 5.16
C LEU A 164 -6.21 -0.71 4.88
N TYR A 165 -7.25 -1.30 5.46
CA TYR A 165 -7.62 -2.70 5.27
C TYR A 165 -8.81 -2.77 4.30
N PRO A 166 -8.63 -3.27 3.06
CA PRO A 166 -9.70 -3.35 2.07
C PRO A 166 -10.89 -4.18 2.52
N TRP A 167 -12.03 -3.96 1.87
CA TRP A 167 -13.28 -4.67 2.14
C TRP A 167 -13.68 -5.54 0.96
N LYS A 168 -14.35 -6.65 1.27
CA LYS A 168 -14.99 -7.54 0.30
C LYS A 168 -16.25 -8.11 0.94
N GLU A 169 -17.34 -8.14 0.19
CA GLU A 169 -18.61 -8.75 0.60
C GLU A 169 -18.38 -10.17 1.14
N GLY A 170 -18.91 -10.46 2.33
CA GLY A 170 -18.81 -11.78 2.96
C GLY A 170 -17.43 -12.16 3.52
N ARG A 171 -16.43 -11.27 3.50
CA ARG A 171 -15.09 -11.53 4.07
C ARG A 171 -14.85 -10.65 5.30
N GLN A 172 -14.62 -11.29 6.44
CA GLN A 172 -14.26 -10.59 7.67
C GLN A 172 -12.78 -10.19 7.67
N HIS A 173 -12.48 -9.04 8.28
CA HIS A 173 -11.11 -8.61 8.53
C HIS A 173 -10.47 -9.51 9.59
N SER A 174 -9.26 -9.99 9.32
CA SER A 174 -8.60 -10.94 10.20
C SER A 174 -7.90 -10.26 11.37
N ARG A 175 -8.21 -10.70 12.60
CA ARG A 175 -7.54 -10.21 13.81
C ARG A 175 -6.03 -10.45 13.80
N ARG A 176 -5.60 -11.60 13.28
CA ARG A 176 -4.17 -11.97 13.16
C ARG A 176 -3.40 -10.95 12.35
N GLU A 177 -3.99 -10.44 11.27
CA GLU A 177 -3.38 -9.44 10.41
C GLU A 177 -3.25 -8.10 11.11
N LEU A 178 -4.22 -7.70 11.92
CA LEU A 178 -4.14 -6.49 12.73
C LEU A 178 -3.00 -6.56 13.76
N VAL A 179 -2.83 -7.70 14.44
CA VAL A 179 -1.70 -7.93 15.36
C VAL A 179 -0.38 -7.75 14.62
N ARG A 180 -0.27 -8.29 13.40
CA ARG A 180 0.93 -8.14 12.57
C ARG A 180 1.17 -6.68 12.18
N LEU A 181 0.15 -5.96 11.72
CA LEU A 181 0.26 -4.54 11.38
C LEU A 181 0.72 -3.72 12.59
N HIS A 182 0.20 -4.02 13.77
CA HIS A 182 0.63 -3.35 15.01
C HIS A 182 2.11 -3.62 15.31
N LYS A 183 2.56 -4.89 15.22
CA LYS A 183 3.99 -5.26 15.36
C LYS A 183 4.87 -4.61 14.28
N ALA A 184 4.34 -4.36 13.10
CA ALA A 184 5.01 -3.63 12.02
C ALA A 184 5.08 -2.11 12.26
N GLY A 185 4.58 -1.60 13.38
CA GLY A 185 4.65 -0.20 13.77
C GLY A 185 3.39 0.62 13.42
N MET A 186 2.34 -0.01 12.89
CA MET A 186 1.10 0.72 12.62
C MET A 186 0.40 1.08 13.93
N GLU A 187 0.04 2.36 14.07
CA GLU A 187 -0.68 2.88 15.24
C GLU A 187 -2.20 2.86 15.04
N ALA A 188 -2.65 2.83 13.80
CA ALA A 188 -4.06 2.75 13.47
C ALA A 188 -4.33 1.90 12.23
N VAL A 189 -5.52 1.32 12.17
CA VAL A 189 -6.04 0.66 10.97
C VAL A 189 -7.42 1.21 10.64
N LEU A 190 -7.60 1.64 9.39
CA LEU A 190 -8.88 2.01 8.81
C LEU A 190 -9.48 0.79 8.11
N LEU A 191 -10.50 0.21 8.72
CA LEU A 191 -11.31 -0.85 8.16
C LEU A 191 -12.25 -0.25 7.11
N GLN A 192 -12.04 -0.59 5.84
CA GLN A 192 -12.96 -0.20 4.78
C GLN A 192 -14.28 -0.97 4.96
N ASN A 193 -15.38 -0.39 4.50
CA ASN A 193 -16.70 -1.02 4.51
C ASN A 193 -17.34 -1.09 3.11
N LYS A 194 -16.55 -0.81 2.07
CA LYS A 194 -16.98 -0.88 0.68
C LYS A 194 -15.80 -1.15 -0.25
N SER A 195 -16.12 -1.67 -1.42
CA SER A 195 -15.15 -1.95 -2.47
C SER A 195 -14.38 -0.69 -2.89
N SER A 196 -13.12 -0.89 -3.27
CA SER A 196 -12.22 0.17 -3.71
C SER A 196 -11.52 -0.23 -5.01
N ILE A 197 -10.85 0.76 -5.63
CA ILE A 197 -10.18 0.67 -6.92
C ILE A 197 -8.65 0.82 -6.79
N VAL A 198 -8.14 0.70 -5.56
CA VAL A 198 -6.71 0.74 -5.24
C VAL A 198 -6.09 -0.66 -5.40
N PHE A 199 -4.77 -0.73 -5.50
CA PHE A 199 -4.08 -2.00 -5.78
C PHE A 199 -4.30 -3.06 -4.71
N SER A 200 -4.20 -2.67 -3.44
CA SER A 200 -4.47 -3.56 -2.30
C SER A 200 -5.88 -4.13 -2.33
N ALA A 201 -6.87 -3.33 -2.72
CA ALA A 201 -8.26 -3.76 -2.86
C ALA A 201 -8.45 -4.75 -4.01
N TYR A 202 -7.78 -4.56 -5.15
CA TYR A 202 -7.78 -5.54 -6.24
C TYR A 202 -7.25 -6.90 -5.78
N THR A 203 -6.09 -6.94 -5.11
CA THR A 203 -5.50 -8.20 -4.66
C THR A 203 -6.33 -8.87 -3.55
N TYR A 204 -6.97 -8.08 -2.68
CA TYR A 204 -7.85 -8.58 -1.62
C TYR A 204 -9.13 -9.19 -2.18
N ASP A 205 -9.77 -8.49 -3.12
CA ASP A 205 -11.04 -8.90 -3.71
C ASP A 205 -10.85 -10.05 -4.72
N LYS A 206 -9.97 -9.86 -5.70
CA LYS A 206 -9.84 -10.74 -6.87
C LYS A 206 -8.87 -11.90 -6.68
N LEU A 207 -7.84 -11.74 -5.87
CA LEU A 207 -6.74 -12.71 -5.74
C LEU A 207 -6.68 -13.38 -4.36
N ASP A 208 -7.66 -13.09 -3.50
CA ASP A 208 -7.81 -13.70 -2.17
C ASP A 208 -6.58 -13.49 -1.27
N ALA A 209 -5.84 -12.39 -1.47
CA ALA A 209 -4.74 -12.01 -0.59
C ALA A 209 -5.26 -11.33 0.67
N GLU A 210 -4.57 -11.46 1.80
CA GLU A 210 -4.62 -10.45 2.86
C GLU A 210 -3.77 -9.27 2.40
N ALA A 211 -4.40 -8.11 2.19
CA ALA A 211 -3.77 -6.99 1.53
C ALA A 211 -3.96 -5.68 2.30
N PHE A 212 -2.97 -4.81 2.25
CA PHE A 212 -2.96 -3.57 3.02
C PHE A 212 -2.30 -2.46 2.21
N THR A 213 -2.87 -1.26 2.27
CA THR A 213 -2.13 -0.05 1.93
C THR A 213 -1.57 0.52 3.22
N LEU A 214 -0.25 0.64 3.32
CA LEU A 214 0.43 1.19 4.50
C LEU A 214 0.86 2.62 4.22
N GLU A 215 0.44 3.56 5.06
CA GLU A 215 0.87 4.95 5.03
C GLU A 215 1.93 5.12 6.11
N LEU A 216 3.19 5.26 5.68
CA LEU A 216 4.34 5.05 6.56
C LEU A 216 4.93 6.33 7.16
N GLY A 217 4.35 7.48 6.85
CA GLY A 217 4.84 8.79 7.27
C GLY A 217 4.85 9.77 6.08
N LYS A 218 5.64 10.83 6.18
CA LYS A 218 5.67 11.90 5.17
C LYS A 218 6.59 11.57 3.99
N ALA A 219 6.11 11.80 2.77
CA ALA A 219 6.90 11.65 1.53
C ALA A 219 8.09 12.62 1.50
N ARG A 220 9.26 12.08 1.20
CA ARG A 220 10.50 12.85 0.96
C ARG A 220 11.21 12.32 -0.29
N PRO A 221 12.11 13.11 -0.91
CA PRO A 221 12.99 12.63 -1.97
C PRO A 221 13.93 11.52 -1.49
N PHE A 222 14.51 10.76 -2.44
CA PHE A 222 15.52 9.76 -2.15
C PHE A 222 16.67 10.33 -1.30
N GLY A 223 17.15 9.54 -0.36
CA GLY A 223 18.22 9.88 0.56
C GLY A 223 17.82 10.82 1.71
N GLN A 224 16.54 11.19 1.83
CA GLN A 224 16.04 12.15 2.84
C GLN A 224 14.97 11.58 3.77
N ASN A 225 14.86 10.25 3.86
CA ASN A 225 13.82 9.55 4.60
C ASN A 225 14.19 9.21 6.05
N GLN A 226 15.29 9.73 6.61
CA GLN A 226 15.81 9.34 7.93
C GLN A 226 14.84 9.62 9.10
N GLN A 227 13.89 10.54 8.90
CA GLN A 227 12.87 10.89 9.90
C GLN A 227 11.75 9.86 9.98
N VAL A 228 11.60 9.00 8.97
CA VAL A 228 10.53 7.99 8.93
C VAL A 228 11.03 6.72 9.63
N ASN A 229 10.46 6.39 10.79
CA ASN A 229 10.85 5.18 11.51
C ASN A 229 10.24 3.91 10.87
N LEU A 230 10.99 3.30 9.95
CA LEU A 230 10.61 2.04 9.30
C LEU A 230 11.20 0.79 9.98
N ALA A 231 11.88 0.94 11.12
CA ALA A 231 12.55 -0.19 11.78
C ALA A 231 11.60 -1.33 12.17
N PRO A 232 10.41 -1.08 12.77
CA PRO A 232 9.45 -2.13 13.10
C PRO A 232 8.95 -2.86 11.85
N LEU A 233 8.54 -2.11 10.80
CA LEU A 233 8.10 -2.69 9.53
C LEU A 233 9.20 -3.55 8.90
N LYS A 234 10.44 -3.04 8.82
CA LYS A 234 11.59 -3.76 8.28
C LYS A 234 11.84 -5.06 9.04
N ALA A 235 11.72 -5.06 10.37
CA ALA A 235 11.87 -6.26 11.18
C ALA A 235 10.78 -7.29 10.87
N THR A 236 9.51 -6.87 10.80
CA THR A 236 8.37 -7.74 10.46
C THR A 236 8.51 -8.32 9.05
N LEU A 237 8.85 -7.51 8.05
CA LEU A 237 9.08 -7.98 6.68
C LEU A 237 10.21 -9.00 6.61
N LYS A 238 11.32 -8.79 7.33
CA LYS A 238 12.41 -9.78 7.42
C LYS A 238 11.94 -11.09 8.07
N GLN A 239 11.10 -11.04 9.10
CA GLN A 239 10.54 -12.24 9.74
C GLN A 239 9.62 -13.01 8.79
N LEU A 240 8.73 -12.32 8.05
CA LEU A 240 7.88 -12.91 7.02
C LEU A 240 8.70 -13.56 5.92
N ILE A 241 9.69 -12.84 5.38
CA ILE A 241 10.59 -13.35 4.33
C ILE A 241 11.32 -14.60 4.82
N GLN A 242 11.82 -14.63 6.05
CA GLN A 242 12.52 -15.79 6.61
C GLN A 242 11.59 -16.91 7.12
N GLY A 243 10.27 -16.74 7.08
CA GLY A 243 9.32 -17.69 7.66
C GLY A 243 9.54 -17.91 9.17
N LYS A 244 9.92 -16.86 9.90
CA LYS A 244 10.19 -16.86 11.35
C LYS A 244 9.21 -15.98 12.13
N GLU A 245 8.10 -15.61 11.51
CA GLU A 245 7.12 -14.77 12.17
C GLU A 245 6.50 -15.52 13.36
N ALA A 246 6.79 -15.04 14.57
CA ALA A 246 6.17 -15.53 15.79
C ALA A 246 4.96 -14.65 16.12
N LEU A 247 3.81 -14.95 15.52
CA LEU A 247 2.54 -14.39 15.96
C LEU A 247 2.06 -15.18 17.19
N VAL A 248 2.59 -14.79 18.34
CA VAL A 248 2.07 -15.22 19.65
C VAL A 248 1.15 -14.11 20.16
N GLY A 249 -0.13 -14.43 20.36
CA GLY A 249 -1.14 -13.55 20.96
C GLY A 249 -2.11 -12.90 19.96
N ASP A 250 -3.33 -12.66 20.44
CA ASP A 250 -4.43 -12.00 19.72
C ASP A 250 -4.68 -10.55 20.21
N GLN A 251 -3.73 -10.02 20.98
CA GLN A 251 -3.83 -8.69 21.56
C GLN A 251 -3.43 -7.63 20.54
N ILE A 252 -4.40 -6.78 20.24
CA ILE A 252 -4.25 -5.54 19.45
C ILE A 252 -4.28 -4.32 20.37
N ASP A 253 -3.96 -4.50 21.65
CA ASP A 253 -4.02 -3.45 22.67
C ASP A 253 -3.15 -2.27 22.25
N GLY A 254 -3.75 -1.08 22.16
CA GLY A 254 -3.09 0.14 21.71
C GLY A 254 -3.19 0.42 20.21
N LEU A 255 -3.60 -0.55 19.39
CA LEU A 255 -3.93 -0.31 17.98
C LEU A 255 -5.28 0.39 17.86
N LYS A 256 -5.31 1.58 17.26
CA LYS A 256 -6.55 2.33 17.07
C LYS A 256 -7.29 1.84 15.83
N LEU A 257 -8.52 1.34 16.00
CA LEU A 257 -9.35 0.95 14.87
C LEU A 257 -10.32 2.07 14.48
N PHE A 258 -10.46 2.28 13.18
CA PHE A 258 -11.43 3.20 12.61
C PHE A 258 -12.25 2.50 11.53
N SER A 259 -13.51 2.88 11.40
CA SER A 259 -14.37 2.51 10.27
C SER A 259 -14.68 3.74 9.42
N VAL A 260 -14.96 3.52 8.14
CA VAL A 260 -15.40 4.59 7.23
C VAL A 260 -16.84 4.96 7.55
N ALA A 261 -17.09 6.19 7.99
CA ALA A 261 -18.45 6.68 8.20
C ALA A 261 -19.05 7.19 6.90
N ARG A 262 -18.36 8.11 6.22
CA ARG A 262 -18.82 8.72 4.96
C ARG A 262 -17.66 9.06 4.05
N GLU A 263 -17.94 9.07 2.75
CA GLU A 263 -17.04 9.66 1.76
C GLU A 263 -17.60 10.97 1.25
N ILE A 264 -16.70 11.94 1.05
CA ILE A 264 -17.03 13.25 0.52
C ILE A 264 -16.68 13.21 -0.95
N ILE A 265 -17.67 13.25 -1.83
CA ILE A 265 -17.47 13.20 -3.28
C ILE A 265 -17.66 14.62 -3.83
N LYS A 266 -16.70 15.08 -4.63
CA LYS A 266 -16.80 16.35 -5.34
C LYS A 266 -17.64 16.15 -6.58
N HIS A 267 -18.74 16.88 -6.73
CA HIS A 267 -19.64 16.76 -7.88
C HIS A 267 -19.50 17.90 -8.88
N SER A 268 -19.08 19.09 -8.42
CA SER A 268 -18.90 20.24 -9.31
C SER A 268 -17.66 21.07 -9.00
N ASP A 269 -17.37 22.03 -9.88
CA ASP A 269 -16.30 23.00 -9.70
C ASP A 269 -16.61 24.07 -8.63
N ALA A 270 -17.88 24.16 -8.17
CA ALA A 270 -18.27 25.00 -7.05
C ALA A 270 -17.98 24.37 -5.68
N PHE A 271 -17.52 23.10 -5.65
CA PHE A 271 -17.22 22.37 -4.43
C PHE A 271 -16.22 23.11 -3.53
N ARG A 272 -16.57 23.22 -2.25
CA ARG A 272 -15.72 23.78 -1.20
C ARG A 272 -15.58 22.77 -0.07
N LEU A 273 -14.33 22.48 0.29
CA LEU A 273 -14.01 21.74 1.51
C LEU A 273 -13.60 22.78 2.56
N ASN A 274 -14.41 22.91 3.61
CA ASN A 274 -14.26 23.95 4.62
C ASN A 274 -13.21 23.56 5.67
N LEU A 275 -12.03 23.14 5.22
CA LEU A 275 -10.91 22.77 6.08
C LEU A 275 -9.68 23.61 5.75
N PRO A 276 -8.79 23.88 6.73
CA PRO A 276 -7.48 24.45 6.46
C PRO A 276 -6.72 23.65 5.40
N ALA A 277 -5.99 24.33 4.51
CA ALA A 277 -5.27 23.68 3.42
C ALA A 277 -4.18 22.70 3.89
N ASP A 278 -3.65 22.93 5.09
CA ASP A 278 -2.61 22.19 5.80
C ASP A 278 -3.16 21.22 6.86
N ILE A 279 -4.48 21.01 6.92
CA ILE A 279 -5.08 20.10 7.89
C ILE A 279 -4.46 18.71 7.82
N GLU A 280 -4.18 18.15 9.00
CA GLU A 280 -3.56 16.85 9.15
C GLU A 280 -4.59 15.73 9.08
N ASN A 281 -4.20 14.57 8.56
CA ASN A 281 -4.98 13.35 8.67
C ASN A 281 -5.28 13.02 10.15
N PHE A 282 -6.42 12.41 10.41
CA PHE A 282 -6.95 12.09 11.74
C PHE A 282 -7.27 13.31 12.61
N THR A 283 -7.35 14.52 12.05
CA THR A 283 -7.89 15.69 12.76
C THR A 283 -9.35 15.45 13.13
N LYS A 284 -9.69 15.61 14.41
CA LYS A 284 -11.07 15.50 14.89
C LYS A 284 -11.92 16.65 14.36
N LEU A 285 -13.16 16.35 14.01
CA LEU A 285 -14.15 17.32 13.58
C LEU A 285 -15.35 17.28 14.54
N GLU A 286 -15.78 18.46 14.97
CA GLU A 286 -16.91 18.59 15.90
C GLU A 286 -18.24 18.33 15.20
N LYS A 287 -19.18 17.73 15.92
CA LYS A 287 -20.54 17.53 15.43
C LYS A 287 -21.20 18.88 15.13
N GLY A 288 -21.92 18.96 14.00
CA GLY A 288 -22.51 20.20 13.49
C GLY A 288 -21.57 21.03 12.61
N PHE A 289 -20.29 20.65 12.50
CA PHE A 289 -19.35 21.33 11.61
C PHE A 289 -19.72 21.13 10.14
N VAL A 290 -19.70 22.22 9.37
CA VAL A 290 -19.92 22.17 7.91
C VAL A 290 -18.63 21.77 7.24
N LEU A 291 -18.52 20.51 6.86
CA LEU A 291 -17.31 19.94 6.29
C LEU A 291 -17.12 20.33 4.83
N ALA A 292 -18.17 20.25 4.04
CA ALA A 292 -18.12 20.59 2.62
C ALA A 292 -19.45 21.15 2.13
N GLU A 293 -19.39 21.86 1.00
CA GLU A 293 -20.53 22.44 0.29
C GLU A 293 -20.31 22.27 -1.22
N ASP A 294 -21.38 22.01 -1.97
CA ASP A 294 -21.37 21.89 -3.44
C ASP A 294 -22.70 22.46 -4.01
N LEU A 295 -22.95 22.31 -5.32
CA LEU A 295 -24.18 22.80 -5.97
C LEU A 295 -25.46 22.14 -5.40
N ALA A 296 -26.60 22.83 -5.63
CA ALA A 296 -27.96 22.39 -5.29
C ALA A 296 -28.18 22.11 -3.79
N ASP A 297 -27.69 23.02 -2.92
CA ASP A 297 -27.80 22.93 -1.45
C ASP A 297 -27.13 21.69 -0.83
N SER A 298 -26.23 21.03 -1.58
CA SER A 298 -25.48 19.87 -1.09
C SER A 298 -24.51 20.32 0.00
N ARG A 299 -24.82 19.97 1.25
CA ARG A 299 -24.01 20.32 2.42
C ARG A 299 -23.67 19.06 3.22
N TRP A 300 -22.39 18.88 3.49
CA TRP A 300 -21.90 17.81 4.36
C TRP A 300 -21.70 18.40 5.76
N VAL A 301 -22.60 18.07 6.68
CA VAL A 301 -22.46 18.40 8.09
C VAL A 301 -21.98 17.16 8.84
N VAL A 302 -21.01 17.31 9.73
CA VAL A 302 -20.53 16.22 10.60
C VAL A 302 -21.64 15.86 11.58
N GLU A 303 -22.10 14.62 11.56
CA GLU A 303 -23.19 14.11 12.41
C GLU A 303 -22.69 13.08 13.42
N GLU A 304 -21.54 12.50 13.13
CA GLU A 304 -20.92 11.39 13.83
C GLU A 304 -20.09 11.86 15.01
N GLU A 305 -20.22 11.16 16.12
CA GLU A 305 -19.44 11.42 17.32
C GLU A 305 -17.99 10.95 17.14
N GLY A 306 -17.02 11.77 17.57
CA GLY A 306 -15.61 11.45 17.44
C GLY A 306 -15.08 11.37 16.00
N ALA A 307 -15.79 11.97 15.04
CA ALA A 307 -15.45 11.97 13.63
C ALA A 307 -14.05 12.56 13.38
N ARG A 308 -13.34 11.99 12.40
CA ARG A 308 -12.03 12.47 11.96
C ARG A 308 -11.96 12.50 10.44
N ILE A 309 -11.23 13.46 9.88
CA ILE A 309 -10.97 13.54 8.44
C ILE A 309 -9.70 12.81 8.05
N ILE A 310 -9.72 12.11 6.92
CA ILE A 310 -8.54 11.52 6.28
C ILE A 310 -8.58 11.73 4.76
N PHE A 311 -7.38 11.88 4.18
CA PHE A 311 -7.14 12.19 2.77
C PHE A 311 -7.93 13.38 2.21
N PRO A 312 -7.98 14.55 2.90
CA PRO A 312 -8.65 15.72 2.36
C PRO A 312 -7.93 16.18 1.09
N ASN A 313 -8.66 16.32 -0.01
CA ASN A 313 -8.16 16.83 -1.27
C ASN A 313 -9.28 17.50 -2.08
N PRO A 314 -9.48 18.83 -1.91
CA PRO A 314 -10.50 19.54 -2.68
C PRO A 314 -10.16 19.70 -4.17
N LYS A 315 -8.90 19.41 -4.57
CA LYS A 315 -8.42 19.60 -5.95
C LYS A 315 -8.67 18.40 -6.86
N VAL A 316 -9.37 17.37 -6.38
CA VAL A 316 -9.71 16.21 -7.22
C VAL A 316 -10.64 16.60 -8.38
N LYS A 317 -10.67 15.77 -9.43
CA LYS A 317 -11.63 15.93 -10.53
C LYS A 317 -13.06 15.65 -10.04
N ASN A 318 -14.05 16.18 -10.75
CA ASN A 318 -15.46 15.93 -10.44
C ASN A 318 -15.78 14.43 -10.58
N GLY A 319 -16.63 13.92 -9.69
CA GLY A 319 -16.92 12.50 -9.53
C GLY A 319 -15.91 11.74 -8.65
N LEU A 320 -14.84 12.38 -8.18
CA LEU A 320 -13.85 11.75 -7.31
C LEU A 320 -14.00 12.16 -5.85
N ARG A 321 -13.45 11.31 -4.99
CA ARG A 321 -13.45 11.48 -3.54
C ARG A 321 -12.51 12.59 -3.10
N ALA A 322 -13.06 13.60 -2.43
CA ALA A 322 -12.34 14.73 -1.87
C ALA A 322 -11.95 14.53 -0.38
N GLY A 323 -12.42 13.47 0.27
CA GLY A 323 -12.02 13.11 1.62
C GLY A 323 -12.84 11.95 2.17
N ILE A 324 -12.41 11.41 3.32
CA ILE A 324 -13.11 10.35 4.03
C ILE A 324 -13.30 10.78 5.48
N LEU A 325 -14.53 10.67 5.97
CA LEU A 325 -14.86 10.81 7.36
C LEU A 325 -14.82 9.43 8.02
N ILE A 326 -14.08 9.31 9.11
CA ILE A 326 -13.87 8.05 9.83
C ILE A 326 -14.25 8.22 11.30
N VAL A 327 -14.70 7.15 11.93
CA VAL A 327 -15.05 7.11 13.35
C VAL A 327 -14.31 5.97 14.05
N PRO A 328 -13.98 6.10 15.35
CA PRO A 328 -13.45 4.98 16.12
C PRO A 328 -14.40 3.77 16.05
N THR A 329 -13.84 2.57 15.95
CA THR A 329 -14.60 1.31 16.01
C THR A 329 -13.92 0.33 16.95
N THR A 330 -14.65 -0.71 17.36
CA THR A 330 -14.11 -1.83 18.12
C THR A 330 -13.77 -3.00 17.19
N ASP A 331 -13.17 -4.03 17.77
CA ASP A 331 -12.74 -5.27 17.16
C ASP A 331 -13.83 -6.36 17.14
N GLU A 332 -15.06 -6.01 17.54
CA GLU A 332 -16.19 -6.94 17.65
C GLU A 332 -16.60 -7.58 16.32
N GLN A 333 -16.29 -6.95 15.19
CA GLN A 333 -16.66 -7.40 13.85
C GLN A 333 -15.54 -8.15 13.12
N LEU A 334 -14.42 -8.41 13.79
CA LEU A 334 -13.28 -9.13 13.22
C LEU A 334 -13.52 -10.65 13.19
N GLY A 335 -12.92 -11.32 12.21
CA GLY A 335 -12.90 -12.77 12.07
C GLY A 335 -11.55 -13.40 12.40
#